data_AF-A0A9E0GGD8-F1
#
_entry.id   AF-A0A9E0GGD8-F1
#
_cell.length_a   1.000
_cell.length_b   1.000
_cell.length_c   1.000
_cell.angle_alpha   90.00
_cell.angle_beta   90.00
_cell.angle_gamma   90.00
#
_symmetry.space_group_name_H-M   'P 1'
#
loop_
_entity.id
_entity.type
_entity.pdbx_description
1 polymer ?
#
loop_
_entity_poly.entity_id
_entity_poly.type
_entity_poly.pdbx_seq_one_letter_code
_entity_poly.pdbx_strand_id
1 'polypeptide(L)'
;AQIFVIILKTIDYYSVAEIEQLKEILNTLGKQSVCERLKARGDGYLNAGYYFAAVRCYESIIKDYKGKDLLAADYAKVYHNLGTAYARMFMYDKAVIYYDEAYRTGQHEESKKCSIAALIMAKKDKEPVNVDADEDEYVVQKELETLMDNARYSDEYRELEDIARLKADGNLAQYNRAVDERLDRWRTAYIKYSKTF
;
A
#
# COMPACT_ATOMS: atom_id res chain seq x y z
N ALA A 1 1.15 -14.23 29.17
CA ALA A 1 0.60 -15.40 28.45
C ALA A 1 -0.23 -16.32 29.36
N GLN A 2 0.29 -16.75 30.51
CA GLN A 2 -0.32 -17.80 31.34
C GLN A 2 -1.73 -17.46 31.90
N ILE A 3 -1.95 -16.23 32.37
CA ILE A 3 -3.26 -15.76 32.83
C ILE A 3 -4.31 -15.81 31.69
N PHE A 4 -3.93 -15.40 30.47
CA PHE A 4 -4.83 -15.38 29.32
C PHE A 4 -5.23 -16.80 28.89
N VAL A 5 -4.29 -17.76 28.92
CA VAL A 5 -4.58 -19.18 28.64
C VAL A 5 -5.50 -19.79 29.70
N ILE A 6 -5.36 -19.42 30.97
CA ILE A 6 -6.27 -19.86 32.03
C ILE A 6 -7.68 -19.34 31.77
N ILE A 7 -7.81 -18.05 31.44
CA ILE A 7 -9.10 -17.45 31.08
C ILE A 7 -9.72 -18.19 29.89
N LEU A 8 -9.00 -18.40 28.79
CA LEU A 8 -9.51 -19.10 27.60
C LEU A 8 -10.02 -20.52 27.93
N LYS A 9 -9.33 -21.25 28.82
CA LYS A 9 -9.75 -22.59 29.27
C LYS A 9 -11.02 -22.58 30.12
N THR A 10 -11.35 -21.46 30.76
CA THR A 10 -12.53 -21.36 31.65
C THR A 10 -13.81 -20.93 30.92
N ILE A 11 -13.71 -20.31 29.74
CA ILE A 11 -14.88 -19.75 29.03
C ILE A 11 -15.53 -20.79 28.09
N ASP A 12 -14.91 -21.96 27.92
CA ASP A 12 -15.34 -23.11 27.10
C ASP A 12 -15.75 -22.76 25.64
N TYR A 13 -15.31 -21.61 25.16
CA TYR A 13 -15.61 -21.07 23.83
C TYR A 13 -14.61 -21.53 22.76
N TYR A 14 -13.44 -22.01 23.20
CA TYR A 14 -12.36 -22.45 22.33
C TYR A 14 -12.01 -23.90 22.63
N SER A 15 -11.80 -24.68 21.59
CA SER A 15 -11.27 -26.04 21.70
C SER A 15 -9.83 -26.01 22.25
N VAL A 16 -9.42 -27.15 22.83
CA VAL A 16 -8.04 -27.31 23.33
C VAL A 16 -6.99 -27.03 22.25
N ALA A 17 -7.27 -27.41 20.99
CA ALA A 17 -6.40 -27.15 19.86
C ALA A 17 -6.24 -25.65 19.55
N GLU A 18 -7.35 -24.89 19.54
CA GLU A 18 -7.33 -23.44 19.34
C GLU A 18 -6.61 -22.72 20.48
N ILE A 19 -6.77 -23.19 21.72
CA ILE A 19 -6.07 -22.61 22.88
C ILE A 19 -4.55 -22.82 22.77
N GLU A 20 -4.08 -23.99 22.31
CA GLU A 20 -2.65 -24.21 22.11
C GLU A 20 -2.09 -23.37 20.96
N GLN A 21 -2.82 -23.22 19.84
CA GLN A 21 -2.44 -22.29 18.77
C GLN A 21 -2.35 -20.83 19.27
N LEU A 22 -3.35 -20.36 20.02
CA LEU A 22 -3.35 -19.02 20.61
C LEU A 22 -2.17 -18.82 21.57
N LYS A 23 -1.82 -19.85 22.35
CA LYS A 23 -0.69 -19.82 23.27
C LYS A 23 0.64 -19.73 22.51
N GLU A 24 0.81 -20.42 21.39
CA GLU A 24 1.97 -20.28 20.51
C GLU A 24 2.09 -18.87 19.94
N ILE A 25 0.98 -18.30 19.46
CA ILE A 25 0.92 -16.92 18.98
C ILE A 25 1.33 -15.95 20.10
N LEU A 26 0.77 -16.09 21.29
CA LEU A 26 1.09 -15.24 22.45
C LEU A 26 2.56 -15.33 22.86
N ASN A 27 3.14 -16.53 22.84
CA ASN A 27 4.55 -16.73 23.14
C ASN A 27 5.45 -16.07 22.09
N THR A 28 5.07 -16.15 20.82
CA THR A 28 5.79 -15.51 19.72
C THR A 28 5.72 -13.98 19.85
N LEU A 29 4.53 -13.43 20.08
CA LEU A 29 4.34 -11.99 20.31
C LEU A 29 5.07 -11.48 21.55
N GLY A 30 5.17 -12.30 22.60
CA GLY A 30 5.90 -11.99 23.82
C GLY A 30 7.42 -11.94 23.66
N LYS A 31 7.97 -12.62 22.64
CA LYS A 31 9.41 -12.59 22.32
C LYS A 31 9.78 -11.41 21.43
N GLN A 32 8.82 -10.87 20.66
CA GLN A 32 9.06 -9.78 19.73
C GLN A 32 9.15 -8.42 20.44
N SER A 33 9.92 -7.50 19.88
CA SER A 33 9.91 -6.10 20.28
C SER A 33 8.59 -5.42 19.87
N VAL A 34 8.33 -4.23 20.44
CA VAL A 34 7.18 -3.42 20.01
C VAL A 34 7.30 -3.07 18.53
N CYS A 35 8.50 -2.76 18.06
CA CYS A 35 8.78 -2.41 16.67
C CYS A 35 8.52 -3.58 15.72
N GLU A 36 8.95 -4.79 16.07
CA GLU A 36 8.72 -5.99 15.26
C GLU A 36 7.22 -6.29 15.12
N ARG A 37 6.46 -6.18 16.21
CA ARG A 37 5.00 -6.35 16.18
C ARG A 37 4.32 -5.26 15.34
N LEU A 38 4.74 -4.00 15.48
CA LEU A 38 4.20 -2.89 14.68
C LEU A 38 4.52 -3.07 13.20
N LYS A 39 5.73 -3.50 12.86
CA LYS A 39 6.15 -3.78 11.50
C LYS A 39 5.32 -4.90 10.90
N ALA A 40 5.21 -6.03 11.59
CA ALA A 40 4.40 -7.17 11.13
C ALA A 40 2.93 -6.79 10.91
N ARG A 41 2.35 -5.98 11.81
CA ARG A 41 0.99 -5.45 11.66
C ARG A 41 0.87 -4.50 10.46
N GLY A 42 1.84 -3.60 10.28
CA GLY A 42 1.92 -2.70 9.13
C GLY A 42 2.00 -3.47 7.81
N ASP A 43 2.88 -4.48 7.74
CA ASP A 43 3.07 -5.34 6.57
C ASP A 43 1.77 -6.10 6.24
N GLY A 44 1.07 -6.61 7.27
CA GLY A 44 -0.25 -7.23 7.11
C GLY A 44 -1.29 -6.27 6.54
N TYR A 45 -1.37 -5.05 7.06
CA TYR A 45 -2.29 -4.02 6.52
C TYR A 45 -1.94 -3.63 5.08
N LEU A 46 -0.65 -3.47 4.76
CA LEU A 46 -0.20 -3.13 3.41
C LEU A 46 -0.62 -4.21 2.41
N ASN A 47 -0.36 -5.48 2.72
CA ASN A 47 -0.71 -6.62 1.88
C ASN A 47 -2.22 -6.77 1.69
N ALA A 48 -3.02 -6.39 2.70
CA ALA A 48 -4.47 -6.42 2.64
C ALA A 48 -5.11 -5.17 1.99
N GLY A 49 -4.30 -4.18 1.58
CA GLY A 49 -4.78 -2.94 0.95
C GLY A 49 -5.22 -1.84 1.93
N TYR A 50 -5.00 -2.01 3.23
CA TYR A 50 -5.35 -1.03 4.28
C TYR A 50 -4.25 0.02 4.45
N TYR A 51 -4.01 0.81 3.41
CA TYR A 51 -2.86 1.71 3.33
C TYR A 51 -2.79 2.71 4.49
N PHE A 52 -3.91 3.32 4.90
CA PHE A 52 -3.91 4.25 6.03
C PHE A 52 -3.53 3.58 7.36
N ALA A 53 -3.99 2.35 7.60
CA ALA A 53 -3.65 1.60 8.80
C ALA A 53 -2.17 1.16 8.79
N ALA A 54 -1.65 0.79 7.62
CA ALA A 54 -0.23 0.51 7.41
C ALA A 54 0.64 1.74 7.70
N VAL A 55 0.29 2.90 7.11
CA VAL A 55 0.97 4.19 7.35
C VAL A 55 1.08 4.49 8.85
N ARG A 56 -0.03 4.36 9.61
CA ARG A 56 -0.02 4.60 11.06
C ARG A 56 0.95 3.69 11.81
N CYS A 57 1.07 2.43 11.41
CA CYS A 57 1.99 1.50 12.04
C CYS A 57 3.45 1.89 11.77
N TYR A 58 3.80 2.16 10.51
CA TYR A 58 5.16 2.53 10.12
C TYR A 58 5.57 3.91 10.66
N GLU A 59 4.68 4.90 10.65
CA GLU A 59 4.98 6.21 11.23
C GLU A 59 5.24 6.13 12.74
N SER A 60 4.51 5.29 13.48
CA SER A 60 4.79 5.10 14.91
C SER A 60 6.18 4.50 15.14
N ILE A 61 6.62 3.55 14.29
CA ILE A 61 7.99 3.03 14.34
C ILE A 61 9.01 4.15 14.13
N ILE A 62 8.81 5.00 13.12
CA ILE A 62 9.74 6.08 12.75
C ILE A 62 9.73 7.25 13.76
N LYS A 63 8.60 7.54 14.40
CA LYS A 63 8.45 8.67 15.33
C LYS A 63 8.80 8.28 16.77
N ASP A 64 8.23 7.19 17.26
CA ASP A 64 8.25 6.85 18.68
C ASP A 64 9.39 5.88 19.05
N TYR A 65 9.85 5.11 18.06
CA TYR A 65 10.80 4.01 18.27
C TYR A 65 12.08 4.09 17.44
N LYS A 66 12.34 5.21 16.75
CA LYS A 66 13.51 5.37 15.87
C LYS A 66 14.82 4.97 16.57
N GLY A 67 15.60 4.11 15.90
CA GLY A 67 16.89 3.62 16.40
C GLY A 67 16.79 2.58 17.51
N LYS A 68 15.58 2.09 17.84
CA LYS A 68 15.36 1.02 18.82
C LYS A 68 14.93 -0.26 18.14
N ASP A 69 15.41 -1.38 18.66
CA ASP A 69 14.91 -2.76 18.47
C ASP A 69 14.71 -3.25 17.03
N LEU A 70 15.16 -2.51 16.03
CA LEU A 70 15.17 -2.88 14.61
C LEU A 70 16.56 -2.62 14.03
N LEU A 71 16.98 -3.50 13.13
CA LEU A 71 18.20 -3.34 12.37
C LEU A 71 18.02 -2.26 11.27
N ALA A 72 19.11 -1.68 10.79
CA ALA A 72 19.06 -0.72 9.69
C ALA A 72 18.33 -1.27 8.45
N ALA A 73 18.53 -2.55 8.14
CA ALA A 73 17.83 -3.23 7.05
C ALA A 73 16.31 -3.30 7.27
N ASP A 74 15.84 -3.44 8.50
CA ASP A 74 14.41 -3.43 8.81
C ASP A 74 13.82 -2.02 8.73
N TYR A 75 14.57 -1.00 9.15
CA TYR A 75 14.18 0.39 8.93
C TYR A 75 14.07 0.73 7.45
N ALA A 76 15.01 0.27 6.61
CA ALA A 76 14.93 0.46 5.16
C ALA A 76 13.63 -0.14 4.59
N LYS A 77 13.25 -1.35 5.03
CA LYS A 77 11.98 -1.98 4.65
C LYS A 77 10.76 -1.20 5.16
N VAL A 78 10.81 -0.67 6.38
CA VAL A 78 9.73 0.17 6.95
C VAL A 78 9.54 1.44 6.11
N TYR A 79 10.62 2.12 5.73
CA TYR A 79 10.54 3.29 4.86
C TYR A 79 10.02 2.93 3.46
N HIS A 80 10.51 1.84 2.87
CA HIS A 80 10.04 1.38 1.57
C HIS A 80 8.53 1.09 1.60
N ASN A 81 8.07 0.33 2.59
CA ASN A 81 6.66 -0.02 2.73
C ASN A 81 5.78 1.20 3.04
N LEU A 82 6.30 2.19 3.75
CA LEU A 82 5.62 3.47 3.96
C LEU A 82 5.49 4.26 2.65
N GLY A 83 6.55 4.31 1.83
CA GLY A 83 6.52 4.86 0.48
C GLY A 83 5.48 4.16 -0.39
N THR A 84 5.44 2.83 -0.36
CA THR A 84 4.46 2.00 -1.07
C THR A 84 3.03 2.28 -0.61
N ALA A 85 2.79 2.39 0.69
CA ALA A 85 1.46 2.73 1.20
C ALA A 85 0.99 4.11 0.70
N TYR A 86 1.87 5.11 0.69
CA TYR A 86 1.56 6.44 0.16
C TYR A 86 1.35 6.43 -1.36
N ALA A 87 2.19 5.72 -2.13
CA ALA A 87 2.05 5.60 -3.59
C ALA A 87 0.73 4.93 -3.98
N ARG A 88 0.31 3.88 -3.24
CA ARG A 88 -0.99 3.20 -3.45
C ARG A 88 -2.19 4.08 -3.10
N MET A 89 -1.99 5.15 -2.35
CA MET A 89 -2.96 6.21 -2.10
C MET A 89 -2.81 7.41 -3.05
N PHE A 90 -2.03 7.28 -4.13
CA PHE A 90 -1.74 8.33 -5.10
C PHE A 90 -1.03 9.57 -4.51
N MET A 91 -0.46 9.44 -3.30
CA MET A 91 0.31 10.50 -2.63
C MET A 91 1.79 10.42 -3.03
N TYR A 92 2.06 10.59 -4.31
CA TYR A 92 3.38 10.34 -4.89
C TYR A 92 4.48 11.25 -4.33
N ASP A 93 4.18 12.54 -4.09
CA ASP A 93 5.13 13.49 -3.49
C ASP A 93 5.66 12.99 -2.13
N LYS A 94 4.80 12.35 -1.31
CA LYS A 94 5.21 11.74 -0.04
C LYS A 94 5.94 10.42 -0.24
N ALA A 95 5.51 9.63 -1.23
CA ALA A 95 6.12 8.34 -1.52
C ALA A 95 7.61 8.48 -1.87
N VAL A 96 7.97 9.48 -2.70
CA VAL A 96 9.35 9.80 -3.07
C VAL A 96 10.23 9.97 -1.83
N ILE A 97 9.80 10.80 -0.88
CA ILE A 97 10.54 11.08 0.37
C ILE A 97 10.90 9.78 1.11
N TYR A 98 9.94 8.86 1.23
CA TYR A 98 10.17 7.63 1.98
C TYR A 98 10.92 6.57 1.18
N TYR A 99 10.78 6.53 -0.14
CA TYR A 99 11.62 5.67 -0.99
C TYR A 99 13.08 6.12 -1.00
N ASP A 100 13.35 7.43 -1.03
CA ASP A 100 14.70 7.98 -0.92
C ASP A 100 15.33 7.65 0.44
N GLU A 101 14.57 7.78 1.52
CA GLU A 101 15.03 7.38 2.86
C GLU A 101 15.29 5.87 2.97
N ALA A 102 14.48 5.06 2.30
CA ALA A 102 14.69 3.60 2.21
C ALA A 102 15.99 3.28 1.46
N TYR A 103 16.22 3.92 0.31
CA TYR A 103 17.44 3.75 -0.48
C TYR A 103 18.67 4.25 0.28
N ARG A 104 18.59 5.41 0.94
CA ARG A 104 19.67 5.95 1.77
C ARG A 104 20.05 5.02 2.93
N THR A 105 19.08 4.29 3.48
CA THR A 105 19.29 3.40 4.64
C THR A 105 19.74 2.00 4.22
N GLY A 106 19.16 1.42 3.17
CA GLY A 106 19.38 0.02 2.79
C GLY A 106 20.11 -0.19 1.45
N GLN A 107 20.27 0.85 0.63
CA GLN A 107 20.87 0.83 -0.71
C GLN A 107 20.26 -0.23 -1.65
N HIS A 108 18.98 -0.53 -1.46
CA HIS A 108 18.25 -1.46 -2.33
C HIS A 108 17.79 -0.75 -3.60
N GLU A 109 18.29 -1.18 -4.76
CA GLU A 109 17.98 -0.57 -6.06
C GLU A 109 16.47 -0.50 -6.36
N GLU A 110 15.70 -1.46 -5.84
CA GLU A 110 14.24 -1.45 -5.91
C GLU A 110 13.64 -0.16 -5.33
N SER A 111 14.14 0.32 -4.18
CA SER A 111 13.64 1.55 -3.56
C SER A 111 13.96 2.77 -4.40
N LYS A 112 15.14 2.80 -5.05
CA LYS A 112 15.50 3.88 -5.99
C LYS A 112 14.59 3.89 -7.21
N LYS A 113 14.36 2.73 -7.83
CA LYS A 113 13.39 2.60 -8.95
C LYS A 113 11.99 3.07 -8.56
N CYS A 114 11.51 2.67 -7.37
CA CYS A 114 10.22 3.13 -6.86
C CYS A 114 10.17 4.64 -6.60
N SER A 115 11.27 5.24 -6.13
CA SER A 115 11.38 6.69 -5.96
C SER A 115 11.26 7.42 -7.30
N ILE A 116 12.01 6.97 -8.32
CA ILE A 116 11.96 7.52 -9.68
C ILE A 116 10.55 7.39 -10.25
N ALA A 117 9.92 6.21 -10.14
CA ALA A 117 8.56 5.99 -10.62
C ALA A 117 7.55 6.92 -9.93
N ALA A 118 7.65 7.08 -8.61
CA ALA A 118 6.81 8.00 -7.85
C ALA A 118 7.05 9.46 -8.28
N LEU A 119 8.29 9.85 -8.55
CA LEU A 119 8.63 11.20 -9.01
C LEU A 119 8.02 11.50 -10.39
N ILE A 120 8.14 10.57 -11.34
CA ILE A 120 7.52 10.68 -12.67
C ILE A 120 6.00 10.83 -12.53
N MET A 121 5.37 10.00 -11.70
CA MET A 121 3.93 10.05 -11.45
C MET A 121 3.48 11.35 -10.77
N ALA A 122 4.30 11.91 -9.88
CA ALA A 122 4.04 13.21 -9.23
C ALA A 122 4.17 14.40 -10.19
N LYS A 123 5.06 14.29 -11.19
CA LYS A 123 5.35 15.34 -12.19
C LYS A 123 4.45 15.29 -13.42
N LYS A 124 3.84 14.14 -13.72
CA LYS A 124 3.07 13.90 -14.96
C LYS A 124 1.98 14.94 -15.25
N ASP A 125 1.39 15.54 -14.22
CA ASP A 125 0.36 16.58 -14.36
C ASP A 125 0.94 18.02 -14.35
N LYS A 126 2.26 18.18 -14.21
CA LYS A 126 2.93 19.47 -13.91
C LYS A 126 3.94 19.90 -14.97
N GLU A 127 4.68 18.97 -15.58
CA GLU A 127 5.78 19.31 -16.50
C GLU A 127 5.90 18.33 -17.68
N PRO A 128 6.36 18.78 -18.86
CA PRO A 128 6.68 17.90 -19.97
C PRO A 128 7.85 16.96 -19.63
N VAL A 129 7.87 15.80 -20.27
CA VAL A 129 8.92 14.77 -20.13
C VAL A 129 10.30 15.39 -20.35
N ASN A 130 11.20 15.23 -19.36
CA ASN A 130 12.58 15.69 -19.47
C ASN A 130 13.36 14.77 -20.43
N VAL A 131 13.87 15.32 -21.53
CA VAL A 131 14.56 14.57 -22.58
C VAL A 131 16.04 14.29 -22.21
N ASP A 132 16.55 14.94 -21.16
CA ASP A 132 17.89 14.74 -20.59
C ASP A 132 17.87 13.85 -19.33
N ALA A 133 16.91 12.94 -19.25
CA ALA A 133 16.75 12.01 -18.13
C ALA A 133 17.98 11.09 -17.97
N ASP A 134 18.35 10.83 -16.72
CA ASP A 134 19.39 9.83 -16.38
C ASP A 134 18.99 8.44 -16.92
N GLU A 135 19.96 7.54 -17.15
CA GLU A 135 19.71 6.22 -17.75
C GLU A 135 18.65 5.45 -16.95
N ASP A 136 18.71 5.52 -15.62
CA ASP A 136 17.74 4.89 -14.73
C ASP A 136 16.33 5.51 -14.84
N GLU A 137 16.23 6.83 -15.04
CA GLU A 137 14.95 7.52 -15.22
C GLU A 137 14.29 7.13 -16.55
N TYR A 138 15.08 7.04 -17.62
CA TYR A 138 14.60 6.56 -18.92
C TYR A 138 14.09 5.10 -18.85
N VAL A 139 14.83 4.21 -18.19
CA VAL A 139 14.42 2.80 -18.03
C VAL A 139 13.09 2.71 -17.28
N VAL A 140 12.97 3.40 -16.15
CA VAL A 140 11.74 3.39 -15.33
C VAL A 140 10.58 4.03 -16.09
N GLN A 141 10.82 5.11 -16.85
CA GLN A 141 9.79 5.73 -17.69
C GLN A 141 9.25 4.75 -18.73
N LYS A 142 10.12 4.05 -19.46
CA LYS A 142 9.70 3.09 -20.49
C LYS A 142 8.95 1.90 -19.90
N GLU A 143 9.38 1.41 -18.73
CA GLU A 143 8.65 0.37 -17.99
C GLU A 143 7.24 0.87 -17.61
N LEU A 144 7.12 2.10 -17.11
CA LEU A 144 5.84 2.71 -16.74
C LEU A 144 4.93 2.89 -17.96
N GLU A 145 5.44 3.39 -19.08
CA GLU A 145 4.70 3.50 -20.35
C GLU A 145 4.15 2.14 -20.79
N THR A 146 4.98 1.10 -20.74
CA THR A 146 4.56 -0.26 -21.08
C THR A 146 3.45 -0.77 -20.16
N LEU A 147 3.58 -0.55 -18.84
CA LEU A 147 2.55 -0.91 -17.86
C LEU A 147 1.25 -0.13 -18.08
N MET A 148 1.36 1.16 -18.42
CA MET A 148 0.22 2.00 -18.72
C MET A 148 -0.51 1.53 -19.98
N ASP A 149 0.21 1.23 -21.06
CA ASP A 149 -0.39 0.70 -22.28
C ASP A 149 -1.03 -0.66 -22.03
N ASN A 150 -0.39 -1.55 -21.26
CA ASN A 150 -1.00 -2.80 -20.84
C ASN A 150 -2.31 -2.59 -20.05
N ALA A 151 -2.32 -1.61 -19.14
CA ALA A 151 -3.50 -1.28 -18.35
C ALA A 151 -4.66 -0.74 -19.22
N ARG A 152 -4.39 -0.08 -20.35
CA ARG A 152 -5.43 0.36 -21.30
C ARG A 152 -6.24 -0.78 -21.90
N TYR A 153 -5.67 -1.99 -21.94
CA TYR A 153 -6.39 -3.18 -22.41
C TYR A 153 -7.29 -3.81 -21.35
N SER A 154 -7.23 -3.35 -20.09
CA SER A 154 -8.16 -3.83 -19.05
C SER A 154 -9.59 -3.37 -19.34
N ASP A 155 -10.55 -4.24 -19.04
CA ASP A 155 -11.96 -3.95 -19.28
C ASP A 155 -12.42 -2.73 -18.47
N GLU A 156 -11.94 -2.58 -17.24
CA GLU A 156 -12.24 -1.42 -16.41
C GLU A 156 -11.71 -0.11 -16.99
N TYR A 157 -10.53 -0.12 -17.62
CA TYR A 157 -9.98 1.08 -18.24
C TYR A 157 -10.74 1.45 -19.52
N ARG A 158 -11.07 0.46 -20.36
CA ARG A 158 -11.88 0.67 -21.57
C ARG A 158 -13.25 1.24 -21.25
N GLU A 159 -13.93 0.72 -20.21
CA GLU A 159 -15.19 1.28 -19.72
C GLU A 159 -15.07 2.77 -19.39
N LEU A 160 -14.00 3.17 -18.69
CA LEU A 160 -13.76 4.56 -18.32
C LEU A 160 -13.44 5.44 -19.54
N GLU A 161 -12.73 4.91 -20.53
CA GLU A 161 -12.45 5.60 -21.78
C GLU A 161 -13.73 5.83 -22.61
N ASP A 162 -14.61 4.82 -22.69
CA ASP A 162 -15.89 4.94 -23.38
C ASP A 162 -16.80 5.97 -22.69
N ILE A 163 -16.82 5.99 -21.35
CA ILE A 163 -17.51 7.05 -20.59
C ILE A 163 -16.94 8.44 -20.94
N ALA A 164 -15.61 8.58 -21.05
CA ALA A 164 -14.98 9.84 -21.43
C ALA A 164 -15.34 10.25 -22.87
N ARG A 165 -15.41 9.31 -23.82
CA ARG A 165 -15.84 9.55 -25.20
C ARG A 165 -17.30 10.03 -25.28
N LEU A 166 -18.22 9.41 -24.54
CA LEU A 166 -19.62 9.84 -24.47
C LEU A 166 -19.76 11.31 -24.05
N LYS A 167 -18.89 11.77 -23.13
CA LYS A 167 -18.84 13.18 -22.72
C LYS A 167 -18.31 14.08 -23.86
N ALA A 168 -17.25 13.66 -24.54
CA ALA A 168 -16.67 14.40 -25.65
C ALA A 168 -17.64 14.54 -26.84
N ASP A 169 -18.41 13.49 -27.13
CA ASP A 169 -19.40 13.45 -28.21
C ASP A 169 -20.71 14.20 -27.86
N GLY A 170 -20.82 14.76 -26.65
CA GLY A 170 -22.00 15.50 -26.20
C GLY A 170 -23.20 14.62 -25.83
N ASN A 171 -23.03 13.30 -25.73
CA ASN A 171 -24.08 12.35 -25.39
C ASN A 171 -24.32 12.26 -23.86
N LEU A 172 -24.77 13.38 -23.29
CA LEU A 172 -24.86 13.58 -21.84
C LEU A 172 -25.78 12.56 -21.13
N ALA A 173 -26.84 12.09 -21.80
CA ALA A 173 -27.78 11.13 -21.20
C ALA A 173 -27.18 9.71 -21.06
N GLN A 174 -26.35 9.28 -22.02
CA GLN A 174 -25.63 8.00 -21.90
C GLN A 174 -24.44 8.15 -20.94
N TYR A 175 -23.73 9.27 -21.00
CA TYR A 175 -22.65 9.60 -20.06
C TYR A 175 -23.10 9.53 -18.60
N ASN A 176 -24.17 10.26 -18.23
CA ASN A 176 -24.65 10.29 -16.85
C ASN A 176 -25.05 8.89 -16.36
N ARG A 177 -25.76 8.11 -17.17
CA ARG A 177 -26.13 6.73 -16.84
C ARG A 177 -24.91 5.85 -16.59
N ALA A 178 -23.92 5.89 -17.48
CA ALA A 178 -22.72 5.08 -17.35
C ALA A 178 -21.86 5.49 -16.14
N VAL A 179 -21.82 6.78 -15.80
CA VAL A 179 -21.19 7.29 -14.57
C VAL A 179 -21.91 6.76 -13.33
N ASP A 180 -23.24 6.85 -13.28
CA ASP A 180 -24.03 6.38 -12.13
C ASP A 180 -23.83 4.88 -11.90
N GLU A 181 -23.90 4.07 -12.96
CA GLU A 181 -23.65 2.64 -12.87
C GLU A 181 -22.23 2.33 -12.36
N ARG A 182 -21.22 3.10 -12.80
CA ARG A 182 -19.84 2.90 -12.35
C ARG A 182 -19.67 3.28 -10.88
N LEU A 183 -20.25 4.40 -10.45
CA LEU A 183 -20.23 4.84 -9.07
C LEU A 183 -20.94 3.83 -8.15
N ASP A 184 -22.05 3.25 -8.58
CA ASP A 184 -22.76 2.22 -7.81
C ASP A 184 -21.95 0.92 -7.70
N ARG A 185 -21.26 0.51 -8.78
CA ARG A 185 -20.32 -0.63 -8.72
C ARG A 185 -19.20 -0.37 -7.71
N TRP A 186 -18.56 0.80 -7.77
CA TRP A 186 -17.50 1.17 -6.82
C TRP A 186 -17.99 1.28 -5.38
N ARG A 187 -19.16 1.90 -5.17
CA ARG A 187 -19.81 1.95 -3.86
C ARG A 187 -20.07 0.55 -3.32
N THR A 188 -20.62 -0.34 -4.13
CA THR A 188 -20.93 -1.72 -3.70
C THR A 188 -19.66 -2.50 -3.37
N ALA A 189 -18.62 -2.38 -4.20
CA ALA A 189 -17.31 -2.97 -3.94
C ALA A 189 -16.71 -2.46 -2.63
N TYR A 190 -16.78 -1.14 -2.39
CA TYR A 190 -16.32 -0.52 -1.16
C TYR A 190 -17.10 -1.01 0.07
N ILE A 191 -18.43 -1.07 0.00
CA ILE A 191 -19.27 -1.56 1.10
C ILE A 191 -19.00 -3.04 1.39
N LYS A 192 -18.83 -3.87 0.36
CA LYS A 192 -18.45 -5.27 0.52
C LYS A 192 -17.12 -5.37 1.26
N TYR A 193 -16.13 -4.58 0.82
CA TYR A 193 -14.83 -4.51 1.49
C TYR A 193 -14.95 -4.06 2.95
N SER A 194 -15.80 -3.08 3.27
CA SER A 194 -15.99 -2.61 4.66
C SER A 194 -16.78 -3.57 5.56
N LYS A 195 -17.65 -4.43 4.99
CA LYS A 195 -18.52 -5.36 5.74
C LYS A 195 -17.94 -6.76 5.93
N THR A 196 -16.83 -7.09 5.26
CA THR A 196 -16.16 -8.39 5.44
C THR A 196 -15.30 -8.42 6.73
N PHE A 197 -15.54 -7.46 7.65
CA PHE A 197 -14.84 -7.23 8.91
C PHE A 197 -15.84 -6.85 9.99
#